data_AF-A0A2H4VFX9-F1
#
_entry.id   AF-A0A2H4VFX9-F1
#
_cell.length_a   1.000
_cell.length_b   1.000
_cell.length_c   1.000
_cell.angle_alpha   90.00
_cell.angle_beta   90.00
_cell.angle_gamma   90.00
#
_symmetry.space_group_name_H-M   'P 1'
#
loop_
_entity.id
_entity.type
_entity.pdbx_description
1 polymer ?
#
loop_
_entity_poly.entity_id
_entity_poly.type
_entity_poly.pdbx_seq_one_letter_code
_entity_poly.pdbx_strand_id
1 'polypeptide(L)'
;MIKNHPQNIKTKKSKRFIEILLILVLLSILGVAPFFSIVENTHANWDNIPINGYVELSDYITDNSDQSEIIWADPSSADKIVWLTGRRVSNGRYSAPKNFVEEHQKINIYTINNTFYINNENNETIKKIDSKYVLFC
;
A
#
# COMPACT_ATOMS: atom_id res chain seq x y z
N MET A 1 67.27 -31.53 17.32
CA MET A 1 65.87 -31.34 17.77
C MET A 1 65.26 -30.24 16.90
N ILE A 2 64.61 -30.60 15.78
CA ILE A 2 64.09 -29.63 14.80
C ILE A 2 62.67 -29.24 15.24
N LYS A 3 62.50 -27.98 15.69
CA LYS A 3 61.18 -27.43 16.01
C LYS A 3 60.48 -27.03 14.71
N ASN A 4 59.54 -27.85 14.23
CA ASN A 4 58.61 -27.46 13.18
C ASN A 4 57.63 -26.43 13.75
N HIS A 5 57.64 -25.22 13.18
CA HIS A 5 56.83 -24.10 13.65
C HIS A 5 55.51 -24.00 12.84
N PRO A 6 54.33 -24.22 13.45
CA PRO A 6 53.05 -24.35 12.72
C PRO A 6 52.36 -23.00 12.42
N GLN A 7 53.10 -21.96 12.07
CA GLN A 7 52.56 -20.59 11.93
C GLN A 7 52.05 -20.23 10.52
N ASN A 8 52.32 -21.06 9.49
CA ASN A 8 52.05 -20.71 8.08
C ASN A 8 50.63 -21.12 7.59
N ILE A 9 49.99 -22.10 8.24
CA ILE A 9 48.71 -22.67 7.75
C ILE A 9 47.51 -21.79 8.12
N LYS A 10 47.51 -21.17 9.31
CA LYS A 10 46.41 -20.30 9.78
C LYS A 10 46.30 -18.99 9.00
N THR A 11 47.44 -18.35 8.70
CA THR A 11 47.48 -17.06 7.98
C THR A 11 47.05 -17.19 6.52
N LYS A 12 47.41 -18.29 5.84
CA LYS A 12 46.97 -18.59 4.47
C LYS A 12 45.46 -18.83 4.37
N LYS A 13 44.87 -19.50 5.37
CA LYS A 13 43.42 -19.76 5.43
C LYS A 13 42.60 -18.48 5.67
N SER A 14 43.11 -17.58 6.50
CA SER A 14 42.51 -16.25 6.75
C SER A 14 42.54 -15.35 5.51
N LYS A 15 43.65 -15.31 4.76
CA LYS A 15 43.74 -14.53 3.51
C LYS A 15 42.73 -15.01 2.45
N ARG A 16 42.63 -16.33 2.25
CA ARG A 16 41.63 -16.91 1.34
C ARG A 16 40.18 -16.60 1.74
N PHE A 17 39.90 -16.54 3.04
CA PHE A 17 38.57 -16.17 3.52
C PHE A 17 38.25 -14.70 3.21
N ILE A 18 39.22 -13.79 3.39
CA ILE A 18 39.07 -12.36 3.06
C ILE A 18 38.87 -12.17 1.55
N GLU A 19 39.59 -12.90 0.71
CA GLU A 19 39.42 -12.85 -0.75
C GLU A 19 38.02 -13.30 -1.17
N ILE A 20 37.50 -14.40 -0.61
CA ILE A 20 36.14 -14.87 -0.87
C ILE A 20 35.09 -13.84 -0.41
N LEU A 21 35.29 -13.24 0.77
CA LEU A 21 34.41 -12.20 1.30
C LEU A 21 34.36 -10.99 0.35
N LEU A 22 35.51 -10.54 -0.15
CA LEU A 22 35.59 -9.42 -1.09
C LEU A 22 34.88 -9.73 -2.41
N ILE A 23 35.00 -10.96 -2.93
CA ILE A 23 34.29 -11.39 -4.13
C ILE A 23 32.77 -11.38 -3.91
N LEU A 24 32.29 -11.85 -2.75
CA LEU A 24 30.86 -11.84 -2.42
C LEU A 24 30.31 -10.41 -2.31
N VAL A 25 31.08 -9.48 -1.74
CA VAL A 25 30.72 -8.05 -1.69
C VAL A 25 30.70 -7.44 -3.09
N LEU A 26 31.63 -7.81 -3.97
CA LEU A 26 31.62 -7.32 -5.35
C LEU A 26 30.39 -7.82 -6.11
N LEU A 27 30.05 -9.10 -5.95
CA LEU A 27 28.87 -9.72 -6.56
C LEU A 27 27.55 -9.12 -6.07
N SER A 28 27.46 -8.72 -4.80
CA SER A 28 26.27 -8.05 -4.29
C SER A 28 26.09 -6.65 -4.91
N ILE A 29 27.17 -5.88 -5.09
CA ILE A 29 27.12 -4.55 -5.72
C ILE A 29 26.71 -4.66 -7.20
N LEU A 30 27.21 -5.67 -7.91
CA LEU A 30 26.85 -5.95 -9.31
C LEU A 30 25.36 -6.30 -9.50
N GLY A 31 24.75 -6.99 -8.53
CA GLY A 31 23.31 -7.31 -8.56
C GLY A 31 22.40 -6.12 -8.20
N VAL A 32 22.88 -5.18 -7.41
CA VAL A 32 22.10 -4.04 -6.90
C VAL A 32 22.02 -2.89 -7.92
N ALA A 33 23.06 -2.66 -8.72
CA ALA A 33 23.07 -1.61 -9.75
C ALA A 33 21.93 -1.72 -10.80
N PRO A 34 21.66 -2.90 -11.42
CA PRO A 34 20.55 -3.02 -12.36
C PRO A 34 19.18 -2.87 -11.69
N PHE A 35 19.05 -3.21 -10.39
CA PHE A 35 17.81 -3.01 -9.64
C PHE A 35 17.47 -1.52 -9.51
N PHE A 36 18.44 -0.67 -9.15
CA PHE A 36 18.21 0.78 -9.08
C PHE A 36 17.95 1.41 -10.45
N SER A 37 18.64 0.95 -11.50
CA SER A 37 18.35 1.41 -12.87
C SER A 37 16.91 1.09 -13.31
N ILE A 38 16.37 -0.06 -12.93
CA ILE A 38 14.98 -0.42 -13.23
C ILE A 38 14.01 0.48 -12.45
N VAL A 39 14.26 0.72 -11.16
CA VAL A 39 13.41 1.58 -10.31
C VAL A 39 13.43 3.04 -10.78
N GLU A 40 14.58 3.55 -11.20
CA GLU A 40 14.75 4.92 -11.67
C GLU A 40 14.17 5.12 -13.08
N ASN A 41 14.20 4.08 -13.93
CA ASN A 41 13.58 4.12 -15.26
C ASN A 41 12.07 3.81 -15.25
N THR A 42 11.54 3.21 -14.19
CA THR A 42 10.10 3.25 -13.94
C THR A 42 9.74 4.66 -13.53
N HIS A 43 9.19 5.42 -14.47
CA HIS A 43 8.60 6.74 -14.24
C HIS A 43 7.35 6.58 -13.36
N ALA A 44 7.54 6.26 -12.09
CA ALA A 44 6.51 6.37 -11.08
C ALA A 44 6.22 7.87 -10.94
N ASN A 45 5.17 8.34 -11.61
CA ASN A 45 4.73 9.72 -11.54
C ASN A 45 4.00 9.91 -10.20
N TRP A 46 4.71 10.42 -9.20
CA TRP A 46 4.15 10.73 -7.88
C TRP A 46 3.38 12.06 -7.84
N ASP A 47 3.48 12.88 -8.90
CA ASP A 47 2.79 14.18 -8.99
C ASP A 47 1.29 14.02 -9.27
N ASN A 48 0.91 12.89 -9.87
CA ASN A 48 -0.48 12.51 -10.10
C ASN A 48 -0.90 11.42 -9.11
N ILE A 49 -0.86 11.71 -7.81
CA ILE A 49 -1.54 10.88 -6.80
C ILE A 49 -2.76 11.63 -6.30
N PRO A 50 -3.96 11.03 -6.29
CA PRO A 50 -5.18 11.76 -6.00
C PRO A 50 -5.42 11.87 -4.49
N ILE A 51 -4.45 12.42 -3.76
CA ILE A 51 -4.42 12.38 -2.29
C ILE A 51 -5.59 13.17 -1.68
N ASN A 52 -5.93 14.32 -2.24
CA ASN A 52 -6.91 15.23 -1.64
C ASN A 52 -8.32 14.64 -1.56
N GLY A 53 -8.81 13.99 -2.62
CA GLY A 53 -10.16 13.41 -2.60
C GLY A 53 -10.30 12.25 -1.60
N TYR A 54 -9.22 11.53 -1.31
CA TYR A 54 -9.24 10.47 -0.30
C TYR A 54 -9.19 11.00 1.12
N VAL A 55 -8.43 12.06 1.37
CA VAL A 55 -8.41 12.73 2.69
C VAL A 55 -9.80 13.30 3.01
N GLU A 56 -10.39 14.04 2.08
CA GLU A 56 -11.73 14.61 2.27
C GLU A 56 -12.80 13.53 2.48
N LEU A 57 -12.70 12.40 1.77
CA LEU A 57 -13.60 11.26 1.97
C LEU A 57 -13.44 10.67 3.37
N SER A 58 -12.20 10.48 3.83
CA SER A 58 -11.91 9.93 5.16
C SER A 58 -12.44 10.82 6.28
N ASP A 59 -12.22 12.13 6.16
CA ASP A 59 -12.70 13.12 7.13
C ASP A 59 -14.23 13.12 7.18
N TYR A 60 -14.88 13.15 6.01
CA TYR A 60 -16.34 13.10 5.93
C TYR A 60 -16.93 11.86 6.61
N ILE A 61 -16.38 10.68 6.32
CA ILE A 61 -16.83 9.43 6.94
C ILE A 61 -16.69 9.51 8.46
N THR A 62 -15.54 9.99 8.94
CA THR A 62 -15.23 10.10 10.38
C THR A 62 -16.17 11.07 11.08
N ASP A 63 -16.53 12.18 10.44
CA ASP A 63 -17.39 13.21 11.02
C ASP A 63 -18.88 12.85 11.00
N ASN A 64 -19.31 11.98 10.08
CA ASN A 64 -20.74 11.72 9.82
C ASN A 64 -21.22 10.31 10.21
N SER A 65 -20.32 9.45 10.69
CA SER A 65 -20.67 8.09 11.09
C SER A 65 -19.81 7.57 12.24
N ASP A 66 -20.41 6.79 13.13
CA ASP A 66 -19.73 6.26 14.30
C ASP A 66 -18.76 5.14 13.93
N GLN A 67 -17.64 4.99 14.64
CA GLN A 67 -16.61 4.00 14.33
C GLN A 67 -17.13 2.55 14.31
N SER A 68 -18.19 2.25 15.06
CA SER A 68 -18.84 0.93 15.08
C SER A 68 -19.77 0.67 13.90
N GLU A 69 -20.21 1.70 13.19
CA GLU A 69 -21.10 1.56 12.03
C GLU A 69 -20.34 0.94 10.85
N ILE A 70 -21.00 0.01 10.16
CA ILE A 70 -20.50 -0.59 8.92
C ILE A 70 -20.81 0.37 7.78
N ILE A 71 -19.82 0.68 6.98
CA ILE A 71 -19.97 1.51 5.78
C ILE A 71 -20.21 0.58 4.60
N TRP A 72 -21.13 0.90 3.70
CA TRP A 72 -21.20 0.21 2.43
C TRP A 72 -20.41 0.97 1.38
N ALA A 73 -19.64 0.22 0.61
CA ALA A 73 -18.86 0.78 -0.48
C ALA A 73 -18.89 -0.14 -1.69
N ASP A 74 -18.90 0.49 -2.87
CA ASP A 74 -18.71 -0.23 -4.10
C ASP A 74 -17.38 -1.00 -4.10
N PRO A 75 -17.28 -2.15 -4.81
CA PRO A 75 -16.08 -2.98 -4.78
C PRO A 75 -14.78 -2.27 -5.18
N SER A 76 -14.84 -1.18 -5.95
CA SER A 76 -13.66 -0.44 -6.41
C SER A 76 -13.13 0.57 -5.38
N SER A 77 -13.96 0.97 -4.40
CA SER A 77 -13.58 1.88 -3.31
C SER A 77 -13.46 1.21 -1.95
N ALA A 78 -14.10 0.05 -1.76
CA ALA A 78 -14.17 -0.62 -0.48
C ALA A 78 -12.79 -0.85 0.17
N ASP A 79 -11.84 -1.42 -0.57
CA ASP A 79 -10.49 -1.67 -0.05
C ASP A 79 -9.82 -0.36 0.39
N LYS A 80 -9.98 0.71 -0.40
CA LYS A 80 -9.39 2.03 -0.11
C LYS A 80 -10.00 2.66 1.14
N ILE A 81 -11.31 2.54 1.31
CA ILE A 81 -12.00 3.07 2.50
C ILE A 81 -11.53 2.33 3.76
N VAL A 82 -11.35 1.00 3.68
CA VAL A 82 -10.74 0.22 4.79
C VAL A 82 -9.34 0.75 5.11
N TRP A 83 -8.50 0.99 4.10
CA TRP A 83 -7.16 1.53 4.30
C TRP A 83 -7.14 2.94 4.93
N LEU A 84 -8.06 3.82 4.51
CA LEU A 84 -8.11 5.20 4.97
C LEU A 84 -8.67 5.33 6.38
N THR A 85 -9.74 4.59 6.67
CA THR A 85 -10.53 4.79 7.89
C THR A 85 -10.28 3.71 8.95
N GLY A 86 -9.70 2.57 8.55
CA GLY A 86 -9.56 1.39 9.43
C GLY A 86 -10.91 0.75 9.81
N ARG A 87 -12.00 1.11 9.11
CA ARG A 87 -13.36 0.69 9.48
C ARG A 87 -13.80 -0.58 8.78
N ARG A 88 -14.84 -1.20 9.36
CA ARG A 88 -15.56 -2.29 8.72
C ARG A 88 -16.33 -1.76 7.53
N VAL A 89 -16.04 -2.31 6.36
CA VAL A 89 -16.74 -2.00 5.12
C VAL A 89 -17.48 -3.23 4.64
N SER A 90 -18.77 -3.07 4.35
CA SER A 90 -19.55 -4.02 3.59
C SER A 90 -19.34 -3.72 2.11
N ASN A 91 -18.95 -4.73 1.34
CA ASN A 91 -18.95 -4.66 -0.10
C ASN A 91 -19.60 -5.94 -0.65
N GLY A 92 -20.30 -5.84 -1.77
CA GLY A 92 -20.91 -7.02 -2.42
C GLY A 92 -19.89 -8.02 -2.99
N ARG A 93 -18.58 -7.87 -2.68
CA ARG A 93 -17.49 -8.63 -3.28
C ARG A 93 -17.27 -9.97 -2.57
N TYR A 94 -17.50 -10.02 -1.26
CA TYR A 94 -17.48 -11.25 -0.49
C TYR A 94 -18.93 -11.69 -0.28
N SER A 95 -19.27 -12.86 -0.81
CA SER A 95 -20.62 -13.41 -0.79
C SER A 95 -21.31 -13.15 0.56
N ALA A 96 -22.48 -12.51 0.50
CA ALA A 96 -23.29 -12.18 1.66
C ALA A 96 -23.36 -13.39 2.63
N PRO A 97 -23.00 -13.23 3.91
CA PRO A 97 -23.18 -14.27 4.92
C PRO A 97 -24.62 -14.81 4.90
N LYS A 98 -24.81 -16.08 5.29
CA LYS A 98 -26.15 -16.63 5.46
C LYS A 98 -26.88 -15.78 6.51
N ASN A 99 -27.95 -15.09 6.09
CA ASN A 99 -28.74 -14.09 6.83
C ASN A 99 -28.23 -12.63 6.79
N PHE A 100 -27.33 -12.28 5.87
CA PHE A 100 -27.04 -10.87 5.59
C PHE A 100 -28.22 -10.26 4.83
N VAL A 101 -28.90 -9.33 5.49
CA VAL A 101 -29.83 -8.42 4.86
C VAL A 101 -29.00 -7.19 4.49
N GLU A 102 -29.08 -6.77 3.22
CA GLU A 102 -28.51 -5.51 2.79
C GLU A 102 -29.35 -4.38 3.39
N GLU A 103 -29.07 -4.06 4.65
CA GLU A 103 -29.66 -2.91 5.32
C GLU A 103 -28.97 -1.69 4.74
N HIS A 104 -29.71 -0.80 4.07
CA HIS A 104 -29.15 0.45 3.56
C HIS A 104 -28.38 1.15 4.68
N GLN A 105 -27.05 1.23 4.54
CA GLN A 105 -26.22 1.85 5.55
C GLN A 105 -26.49 3.36 5.54
N LYS A 106 -26.29 3.98 6.70
CA LYS A 106 -26.34 5.44 6.85
C LYS A 106 -25.48 6.16 5.81
N ILE A 107 -24.37 5.55 5.41
CA ILE A 107 -23.45 6.02 4.39
C ILE A 107 -23.17 4.90 3.38
N ASN A 108 -23.55 5.15 2.12
CA ASN A 108 -23.27 4.30 0.97
C ASN A 108 -22.36 5.03 -0.01
N ILE A 109 -21.21 4.45 -0.37
CA ILE A 109 -20.21 5.12 -1.21
C ILE A 109 -20.10 4.43 -2.56
N TYR A 110 -20.24 5.22 -3.62
CA TYR A 110 -20.11 4.78 -5.01
C TYR A 110 -19.01 5.55 -5.71
N THR A 111 -18.24 4.88 -6.56
CA THR A 111 -17.19 5.51 -7.38
C THR A 111 -17.59 5.48 -8.83
N ILE A 112 -17.75 6.66 -9.43
CA ILE A 112 -18.04 6.81 -10.86
C ILE A 112 -17.06 7.83 -11.42
N ASN A 113 -16.30 7.44 -12.45
CA ASN A 113 -15.35 8.31 -13.15
C ASN A 113 -14.46 9.13 -12.21
N ASN A 114 -13.78 8.48 -11.27
CA ASN A 114 -12.89 9.13 -10.28
C ASN A 114 -13.59 10.11 -9.34
N THR A 115 -14.91 10.05 -9.18
CA THR A 115 -15.64 10.84 -8.17
C THR A 115 -16.33 9.89 -7.20
N PHE A 116 -16.20 10.16 -5.91
CA PHE A 116 -16.97 9.51 -4.86
C PHE A 116 -18.33 10.18 -4.72
N TYR A 117 -19.37 9.38 -4.80
CA TYR A 117 -20.75 9.74 -4.53
C TYR A 117 -21.12 9.13 -3.21
N ILE A 118 -21.40 9.99 -2.24
CA ILE A 118 -21.82 9.58 -0.91
C ILE A 118 -23.33 9.70 -0.87
N ASN A 119 -23.99 8.58 -0.67
CA ASN A 119 -25.44 8.48 -0.58
C ASN A 119 -25.86 8.18 0.85
N ASN A 120 -27.03 8.69 1.24
CA ASN A 120 -27.68 8.33 2.50
C ASN A 120 -28.34 6.93 2.42
N GLU A 121 -29.00 6.54 3.51
CA GLU A 121 -29.81 5.31 3.60
C GLU A 121 -30.95 5.23 2.56
N ASN A 122 -31.45 6.38 2.08
CA ASN A 122 -32.48 6.45 1.03
C ASN A 122 -31.89 6.44 -0.39
N ASN A 123 -30.58 6.20 -0.52
CA ASN A 123 -29.82 6.21 -1.77
C ASN A 123 -29.80 7.56 -2.51
N GLU A 124 -30.00 8.66 -1.77
CA GLU A 124 -29.89 10.02 -2.30
C GLU A 124 -28.45 10.51 -2.13
N THR A 125 -27.86 11.08 -3.18
CA THR A 125 -26.51 11.64 -3.10
C THR A 125 -26.50 12.91 -2.25
N ILE A 126 -25.84 12.83 -1.11
CA ILE A 126 -25.67 13.92 -0.15
C ILE A 126 -24.35 14.66 -0.33
N LYS A 127 -23.32 14.01 -0.86
CA LYS A 127 -22.03 14.63 -1.14
C LYS A 127 -21.33 14.02 -2.35
N LYS A 128 -20.58 14.84 -3.09
CA LYS A 128 -19.70 14.42 -4.17
C LYS A 128 -18.29 14.89 -3.87
N ILE A 129 -17.30 14.00 -3.98
CA ILE A 129 -15.90 14.29 -3.75
C ILE A 129 -15.12 13.84 -4.98
N ASP A 130 -14.53 14.79 -5.69
CA ASP A 130 -13.71 14.49 -6.86
C ASP A 130 -12.35 13.95 -6.36
N SER A 131 -11.95 12.75 -6.80
CA SER A 131 -10.61 12.21 -6.56
C SER A 131 -9.59 12.79 -7.54
N LYS A 132 -9.77 14.04 -7.99
CA LYS A 132 -8.84 14.68 -8.91
C LYS A 132 -7.44 14.78 -8.33
N TYR A 133 -6.49 14.53 -9.21
CA TYR A 133 -5.08 14.83 -8.98
C TYR A 133 -4.91 16.33 -8.80
N VAL A 134 -4.31 16.75 -7.69
CA VAL A 134 -3.70 18.07 -7.64
C VAL A 134 -2.38 17.93 -8.39
N LEU A 135 -2.31 18.51 -9.59
CA LEU A 135 -1.03 18.79 -10.23
C LEU A 135 -0.26 19.73 -9.30
N PHE A 136 0.71 19.20 -8.57
CA PHE A 136 1.75 20.04 -7.97
C PHE A 136 2.59 20.58 -9.14
N CYS A 137 2.29 21.81 -9.57
CA CYS A 137 3.14 22.57 -10.48
C CYS A 137 4.35 23.15 -9.75
#